data_AF-A0A847NAQ1-F1
#
_entry.id   AF-A0A847NAQ1-F1
#
_cell.length_a   1.000
_cell.length_b   1.000
_cell.length_c   1.000
_cell.angle_alpha   90.00
_cell.angle_beta   90.00
_cell.angle_gamma   90.00
#
_symmetry.space_group_name_H-M   'P 1'
#
loop_
_entity.id
_entity.type
_entity.pdbx_description
1 polymer ?
#
loop_
_entity_poly.entity_id
_entity_poly.type
_entity_poly.pdbx_seq_one_letter_code
_entity_poly.pdbx_strand_id
1 'polypeptide(L)' 'MQEIKDNISAISRDISRICIERGIDPDSITIVAVTKTVDTDRMNYAIECGIR' A
#
# COMPACT_ATOMS: atom_id res chain seq x y z
N MET A 1 -14.46 4.69 2.89
CA MET A 1 -13.42 3.78 3.43
C MET A 1 -12.95 2.77 2.40
N GLN A 2 -13.85 2.14 1.64
CA GLN A 2 -13.50 1.21 0.55
C GLN A 2 -12.41 1.74 -0.40
N GLU A 3 -12.45 3.03 -0.75
CA GLU A 3 -11.42 3.69 -1.56
C GLU A 3 -9.99 3.50 -1.03
N ILE A 4 -9.78 3.50 0.29
CA ILE A 4 -8.45 3.29 0.87
C ILE A 4 -7.95 1.88 0.58
N LYS A 5 -8.83 0.88 0.75
CA LYS A 5 -8.53 -0.52 0.46
C LYS A 5 -8.25 -0.74 -1.02
N ASP A 6 -9.08 -0.17 -1.89
CA ASP A 6 -8.94 -0.28 -3.33
C ASP A 6 -7.63 0.37 -3.79
N ASN A 7 -7.28 1.54 -3.24
CA ASN A 7 -6.04 2.24 -3.53
C ASN A 7 -4.80 1.44 -3.07
N ILE A 8 -4.81 0.90 -1.85
CA ILE A 8 -3.70 0.07 -1.35
C ILE A 8 -3.52 -1.17 -2.22
N SER A 9 -4.62 -1.83 -2.61
CA SER A 9 -4.59 -3.01 -3.47
C SER A 9 -4.06 -2.70 -4.87
N ALA A 10 -4.48 -1.57 -5.45
CA ALA A 10 -4.02 -1.12 -6.76
C ALA A 10 -2.51 -0.79 -6.74
N ILE A 11 -2.06 0.00 -5.77
CA ILE A 11 -0.65 0.39 -5.63
C ILE A 11 0.23 -0.85 -5.41
N SER A 12 -0.18 -1.76 -4.51
CA SER A 12 0.56 -3.00 -4.24
C SER A 12 0.67 -3.87 -5.49
N ARG A 13 -0.41 -3.99 -6.27
CA ARG A 13 -0.42 -4.74 -7.54
C ARG A 13 0.52 -4.11 -8.58
N ASP A 14 0.50 -2.79 -8.72
CA ASP A 14 1.35 -2.09 -9.67
C ASP A 14 2.83 -2.22 -9.32
N ILE A 15 3.18 -2.08 -8.04
CA ILE A 15 4.56 -2.29 -7.56
C ILE A 15 4.99 -3.73 -7.83
N SER A 16 4.17 -4.71 -7.46
CA SER A 16 4.47 -6.14 -7.69
C SER A 16 4.70 -6.43 -9.18
N ARG A 17 3.84 -5.91 -10.06
CA ARG A 17 3.99 -6.05 -11.52
C ARG A 17 5.32 -5.46 -12.01
N ILE A 18 5.67 -4.24 -11.61
CA ILE A 18 6.92 -3.57 -12.01
C ILE A 18 8.14 -4.34 -11.49
N CYS A 19 8.08 -4.85 -10.25
CA CYS A 19 9.14 -5.66 -9.66
C CYS A 19 9.36 -6.95 -10.46
N ILE A 20 8.29 -7.69 -10.76
CA ILE A 20 8.35 -8.91 -11.57
C ILE A 20 8.93 -8.63 -12.95
N GLU A 21 8.48 -7.56 -13.63
CA GLU A 21 8.98 -7.15 -14.95
C GLU A 21 10.49 -6.83 -14.93
N ARG A 22 11.04 -6.42 -13.78
CA ARG A 22 12.45 -6.06 -13.61
C ARG A 22 13.30 -7.14 -12.93
N GLY A 23 12.73 -8.30 -12.60
CA GLY A 23 13.42 -9.35 -11.85
C GLY A 23 13.78 -8.95 -10.41
N ILE A 24 13.03 -8.01 -9.84
CA ILE A 24 13.16 -7.57 -8.45
C ILE A 24 12.13 -8.35 -7.63
N ASP A 25 12.53 -8.84 -6.46
CA ASP A 25 11.59 -9.43 -5.50
C ASP A 25 10.66 -8.34 -4.94
N PRO A 26 9.33 -8.41 -5.17
CA PRO A 26 8.38 -7.44 -4.63
C PRO A 26 8.46 -7.29 -3.11
N ASP A 27 8.78 -8.38 -2.39
CA ASP A 27 8.85 -8.39 -0.93
C ASP A 27 10.06 -7.62 -0.38
N SER A 28 11.03 -7.28 -1.25
CA SER A 28 12.14 -6.40 -0.91
C SER A 28 11.76 -4.91 -0.87
N ILE A 29 10.55 -4.55 -1.31
CA ILE A 29 10.06 -3.17 -1.36
C ILE A 29 9.11 -2.89 -0.20
N THR A 30 9.41 -1.85 0.58
CA THR A 30 8.52 -1.38 1.66
C THR A 30 7.64 -0.23 1.17
N ILE A 31 6.33 -0.40 1.29
CA ILE A 31 5.35 0.67 1.02
C ILE A 31 5.14 1.46 2.31
N VAL A 32 5.54 2.73 2.31
CA VAL A 32 5.33 3.64 3.45
C VAL A 32 4.18 4.59 3.15
N ALA A 33 3.08 4.48 3.90
CA ALA A 33 1.98 5.42 3.78
C ALA A 33 2.29 6.74 4.51
N VAL A 34 2.18 7.86 3.80
CA VAL A 34 2.34 9.20 4.39
C VAL A 34 1.00 9.63 5.00
N THR A 35 0.91 9.60 6.32
CA THR A 35 -0.34 9.82 7.07
C THR A 35 -0.50 11.22 7.64
N LYS A 36 0.41 12.16 7.34
CA LYS A 36 0.29 13.55 7.79
C LYS A 36 -1.07 14.12 7.37
N THR A 37 -1.72 14.86 8.27
CA THR A 37 -3.03 15.50 8.07
C THR A 37 -4.23 14.57 7.84
N VAL A 38 -4.06 13.25 8.00
CA VAL A 38 -5.15 12.27 7.89
C VAL A 38 -5.67 11.92 9.29
N ASP A 39 -6.98 11.74 9.45
CA ASP A 39 -7.56 11.31 10.71
C ASP A 39 -7.19 9.87 11.08
N THR A 40 -7.23 9.57 12.38
CA THR A 40 -6.80 8.28 12.93
C THR A 40 -7.62 7.10 12.40
N ASP A 41 -8.91 7.30 12.10
CA ASP A 41 -9.78 6.21 11.62
C ASP A 41 -9.34 5.73 10.23
N ARG A 42 -9.04 6.68 9.34
CA ARG A 42 -8.47 6.37 8.03
C ARG A 42 -7.09 5.73 8.13
N MET A 43 -6.26 6.16 9.09
CA MET A 43 -4.94 5.55 9.33
C MET A 43 -5.08 4.10 9.79
N ASN A 44 -5.92 3.84 10.79
CA ASN A 44 -6.16 2.51 11.33
C ASN A 44 -6.69 1.57 10.25
N TYR A 45 -7.63 2.04 9.43
CA TYR A 45 -8.15 1.26 8.31
C TYR A 45 -7.06 0.92 7.26
N ALA A 46 -6.12 1.83 7.01
CA ALA A 46 -4.99 1.55 6.11
C ALA A 46 -4.06 0.47 6.67
N ILE A 47 -3.84 0.45 7.99
CA ILE A 47 -3.08 -0.60 8.69
C ILE A 47 -3.80 -1.95 8.57
N GLU A 48 -5.12 -1.98 8.79
CA GLU A 48 -5.95 -3.19 8.60
C GLU A 48 -5.89 -3.73 7.16
N CYS A 49 -5.69 -2.84 6.18
CA CYS A 49 -5.55 -3.21 4.77
C CYS A 49 -4.14 -3.71 4.39
N GLY A 50 -3.18 -3.73 5.33
CA GLY A 50 -1.87 -4.35 5.12
C GLY A 50 -0.69 -3.38 5.00
N ILE A 51 -0.89 -2.07 5.20
CA ILE A 51 0.22 -1.12 5.36
C ILE A 51 0.90 -1.35 6.71
N ARG A 52 2.24 -1.38 6.73
CA ARG A 52 3.08 -1.62 7.91
C ARG A 52 4.09 -0.51 8.11
#